data_AF-A0A820IDT4-F1
#
_entry.id   AF-A0A820IDT4-F1
#
_cell.length_a   1.000
_cell.length_b   1.000
_cell.length_c   1.000
_cell.angle_alpha   90.00
_cell.angle_beta   90.00
_cell.angle_gamma   90.00
#
_symmetry.space_group_name_H-M   'P 1'
#
loop_
_entity.id
_entity.type
_entity.pdbx_description
1 polymer ?
#
loop_
_entity_poly.entity_id
_entity_poly.type
_entity_poly.pdbx_seq_one_letter_code
_entity_poly.pdbx_strand_id
1 'polypeptide(L)'
;MNKTNAYREITSGICPLADDLHLVILLLDHLLERNEIIYEQYKQMYPNLKTLELAHIYFNLKVHKPEMSVRPIIASINAPARLISSFLDHLLTPIYNNVTKDITFINSTDLIRKLKEYEQKGYLTSTTLFVIFDVTDLYTMIPRDGAIAALRRFCQKYSINGKIGNLKVETIIKLACVVLDTNSFAYKDKYYR
;
A
#
# COMPACT_ATOMS: atom_id res chain seq x y z
N MET A 1 15.66 -1.67 15.07
CA MET A 1 15.41 -0.63 14.05
C MET A 1 14.91 0.61 14.76
N ASN A 2 15.43 1.80 14.42
CA ASN A 2 14.87 3.05 14.95
C ASN A 2 13.47 3.24 14.38
N LYS A 3 12.53 3.71 15.20
CA LYS A 3 11.19 4.04 14.71
C LYS A 3 11.34 5.10 13.61
N THR A 4 10.72 4.88 12.45
CA THR A 4 10.63 5.94 11.46
C THR A 4 9.79 7.07 12.05
N ASN A 5 10.16 8.32 11.77
CA ASN A 5 9.27 9.47 11.99
C ASN A 5 8.19 9.41 10.89
N ALA A 6 7.30 8.41 11.00
CA ALA A 6 6.36 8.01 9.96
C ALA A 6 5.41 9.14 9.56
N TYR A 7 5.10 10.03 10.50
CA TYR A 7 4.30 11.22 10.28
C TYR A 7 4.99 12.42 10.90
N ARG A 8 5.12 13.48 10.12
CA ARG A 8 5.70 14.77 10.53
C ARG A 8 4.65 15.84 10.36
N GLU A 9 4.59 16.75 11.32
CA GLU A 9 3.72 17.91 11.22
C GLU A 9 4.17 18.81 10.06
N ILE A 10 3.23 19.27 9.25
CA ILE A 10 3.46 20.26 8.20
C ILE A 10 3.47 21.64 8.87
N THR A 11 4.67 22.18 9.09
CA THR A 11 4.88 23.39 9.91
C THR A 11 4.35 24.68 9.29
N SER A 12 4.01 24.69 8.00
CA SER A 12 3.39 25.86 7.36
C SER A 12 1.96 26.11 7.84
N GLY A 13 1.29 25.09 8.40
CA GLY A 13 -0.12 25.16 8.78
C GLY A 13 -1.09 25.26 7.59
N ILE A 14 -0.59 25.16 6.35
CA ILE A 14 -1.40 25.22 5.13
C ILE A 14 -1.95 23.81 4.85
N CYS A 15 -3.24 23.72 4.53
CA CYS A 15 -3.87 22.47 4.15
C CYS A 15 -3.22 21.90 2.87
N PRO A 16 -2.66 20.68 2.90
CA PRO A 16 -1.94 20.11 1.75
C PRO A 16 -2.87 19.60 0.64
N LEU A 17 -4.20 19.65 0.83
CA LEU A 17 -5.15 19.02 -0.09
C LEU A 17 -5.01 19.52 -1.53
N ALA A 18 -4.83 20.83 -1.72
CA ALA A 18 -4.67 21.42 -3.05
C ALA A 18 -3.34 21.00 -3.71
N ASP A 19 -2.26 20.94 -2.93
CA ASP A 19 -0.94 20.52 -3.40
C ASP A 19 -0.94 19.02 -3.76
N ASP A 20 -1.52 18.18 -2.90
CA ASP A 20 -1.66 16.75 -3.13
C ASP A 20 -2.51 16.47 -4.38
N LEU A 21 -3.61 17.21 -4.56
CA LEU A 21 -4.43 17.15 -5.77
C LEU A 21 -3.65 17.56 -7.01
N HIS A 22 -2.91 18.67 -6.94
CA HIS A 22 -2.11 19.16 -8.04
C HIS A 22 -1.06 18.14 -8.49
N LEU A 23 -0.34 17.52 -7.54
CA LEU A 23 0.66 16.48 -7.82
C LEU A 23 0.04 15.27 -8.53
N VAL A 24 -1.13 14.83 -8.08
CA VAL A 24 -1.85 13.70 -8.69
C VAL A 24 -2.28 14.03 -10.11
N ILE A 25 -2.95 15.17 -10.32
CA ILE A 25 -3.43 15.58 -11.65
C ILE A 25 -2.27 15.77 -12.61
N LEU A 26 -1.22 16.50 -12.19
CA LEU A 26 -0.03 16.76 -13.00
C LEU A 26 0.63 15.46 -13.47
N LEU A 27 0.75 14.46 -12.58
CA LEU A 27 1.29 13.16 -12.96
C LEU A 27 0.39 12.48 -14.00
N LEU A 28 -0.92 12.41 -13.74
CA LEU A 28 -1.86 11.72 -14.64
C LEU A 28 -1.91 12.36 -16.03
N ASP A 29 -1.92 13.69 -16.10
CA ASP A 29 -1.91 14.44 -17.36
C ASP A 29 -0.62 14.13 -18.15
N HIS A 30 0.55 14.22 -17.51
CA HIS A 30 1.82 13.88 -18.15
C HIS A 30 1.90 12.42 -18.63
N LEU A 31 1.34 11.48 -17.88
CA LEU A 31 1.32 10.08 -18.29
C LEU A 31 0.40 9.88 -19.50
N LEU A 32 -0.72 10.60 -19.58
CA LEU A 32 -1.64 10.54 -20.71
C LEU A 32 -1.03 11.18 -21.95
N GLU A 33 -0.48 12.39 -21.84
CA GLU A 33 0.20 13.11 -22.93
C GLU A 33 1.34 12.29 -23.56
N ARG A 34 2.06 11.53 -22.74
CA ARG A 34 3.18 10.68 -23.19
C ARG A 34 2.75 9.30 -23.66
N ASN A 35 1.45 9.01 -23.71
CA ASN A 35 0.90 7.69 -24.01
C ASN A 35 1.48 6.58 -23.10
N GLU A 36 1.83 6.91 -21.84
CA GLU A 36 2.22 5.93 -20.83
C GLU A 36 1.01 5.23 -20.20
N ILE A 37 -0.16 5.88 -20.23
CA ILE A 37 -1.47 5.33 -19.84
C ILE A 37 -2.50 5.62 -20.95
N ILE A 38 -3.58 4.84 -20.99
CA ILE A 38 -4.73 5.13 -21.87
C ILE A 38 -5.78 5.98 -21.15
N TYR A 39 -6.68 6.59 -21.91
CA TYR A 39 -7.74 7.46 -21.38
C TYR A 39 -8.64 6.76 -20.34
N GLU A 40 -8.97 5.48 -20.53
CA GLU A 40 -9.76 4.73 -19.54
C GLU A 40 -9.03 4.58 -18.20
N GLN A 41 -7.72 4.36 -18.22
CA GLN A 41 -6.90 4.29 -17.01
C GLN A 41 -6.81 5.65 -16.32
N TYR A 42 -6.64 6.72 -17.12
CA TYR A 42 -6.70 8.09 -16.62
C TYR A 42 -8.02 8.35 -15.89
N LYS A 43 -9.16 8.05 -16.53
CA LYS A 43 -10.50 8.23 -15.95
C LYS A 43 -10.71 7.40 -14.68
N GLN A 44 -10.21 6.17 -14.65
CA GLN A 44 -10.26 5.31 -13.47
C GLN A 44 -9.47 5.86 -12.28
N MET A 45 -8.37 6.57 -12.55
CA MET A 45 -7.46 7.11 -11.54
C MET A 45 -7.76 8.57 -11.18
N TYR A 46 -8.54 9.29 -12.00
CA TYR A 46 -8.78 10.72 -11.82
C TYR A 46 -9.61 11.01 -10.56
N PRO A 47 -9.18 11.90 -9.66
CA PRO A 47 -9.88 12.16 -8.40
C PRO A 47 -11.30 12.69 -8.58
N ASN A 48 -12.24 12.26 -7.72
CA ASN A 48 -13.58 12.82 -7.71
C ASN A 48 -13.59 14.19 -6.98
N LEU A 49 -13.54 15.27 -7.75
CA LEU A 49 -13.50 16.64 -7.23
C LEU A 49 -14.72 17.03 -6.38
N LYS A 50 -15.85 16.31 -6.50
CA LYS A 50 -17.07 16.60 -5.71
C LYS A 50 -17.01 16.05 -4.28
N THR A 51 -16.25 14.98 -4.07
CA THR A 51 -16.14 14.32 -2.76
C THR A 51 -14.75 14.48 -2.14
N LEU A 52 -13.83 15.11 -2.87
CA LEU A 52 -12.43 15.27 -2.50
C LEU A 52 -12.28 15.84 -1.08
N GLU A 53 -11.52 15.13 -0.25
CA GLU A 53 -11.25 15.56 1.12
C GLU A 53 -9.84 15.15 1.55
N LEU A 54 -9.30 15.86 2.52
CA LEU A 54 -8.05 15.44 3.16
C LEU A 54 -8.34 14.26 4.09
N ALA A 55 -7.43 13.28 4.13
CA ALA A 55 -7.58 12.15 5.03
C ALA A 55 -7.64 12.60 6.50
N HIS A 56 -8.27 11.81 7.35
CA HIS A 56 -8.34 12.06 8.79
C HIS A 56 -7.96 10.82 9.58
N ILE A 57 -7.48 11.02 10.81
CA ILE A 57 -7.07 9.93 11.70
C ILE A 57 -8.16 9.61 12.71
N TYR A 58 -8.42 8.33 12.93
CA TYR A 58 -9.26 7.82 14.03
C TYR A 58 -8.54 6.68 14.76
N PHE A 59 -9.06 6.29 15.92
CA PHE A 59 -8.39 5.35 16.82
C PHE A 59 -9.30 4.16 17.17
N ASN A 60 -8.83 2.95 16.87
CA ASN A 60 -9.49 1.72 17.32
C ASN A 60 -8.86 1.19 18.61
N LEU A 61 -9.68 0.73 19.56
CA LEU A 61 -9.19 0.13 20.81
C LEU A 61 -8.59 -1.26 20.57
N LYS A 62 -7.43 -1.55 21.17
CA LYS A 62 -6.85 -2.90 21.20
C LYS A 62 -7.34 -3.63 22.46
N VAL A 63 -8.58 -4.12 22.42
CA VAL A 63 -9.27 -4.77 23.55
C VAL A 63 -8.59 -6.05 24.08
N HIS A 64 -7.65 -6.62 23.33
CA HIS A 64 -6.90 -7.83 23.68
C HIS A 64 -5.57 -7.54 24.41
N LYS A 65 -5.23 -6.27 24.68
CA LYS A 65 -4.03 -5.90 25.42
C LYS A 65 -4.39 -5.45 26.84
N PRO A 66 -3.59 -5.82 27.88
CA PRO A 66 -3.87 -5.43 29.26
C PRO A 66 -3.86 -3.92 29.47
N GLU A 67 -2.99 -3.22 28.74
CA GLU A 67 -2.92 -1.77 28.69
C GLU A 67 -3.88 -1.25 27.62
N MET A 68 -4.65 -0.21 27.95
CA MET A 68 -5.58 0.45 27.03
C MET A 68 -4.82 1.16 25.91
N SER A 69 -4.43 0.39 24.90
CA SER A 69 -3.68 0.84 23.74
C SER A 69 -4.60 1.03 22.54
N VAL A 70 -4.27 2.02 21.71
CA VAL A 70 -5.03 2.35 20.50
C VAL A 70 -4.29 1.94 19.24
N ARG A 71 -5.03 1.76 18.14
CA ARG A 71 -4.52 1.63 16.78
C ARG A 71 -4.97 2.87 15.99
N PRO A 72 -4.05 3.80 15.66
CA PRO A 72 -4.37 4.87 14.74
C PRO A 72 -4.64 4.31 13.34
N ILE A 73 -5.65 4.83 12.67
CA ILE A 73 -6.01 4.51 11.28
C ILE A 73 -6.26 5.82 10.54
N ILE A 74 -5.63 5.96 9.37
CA ILE A 74 -5.86 7.07 8.46
C ILE A 74 -6.96 6.66 7.48
N ALA A 75 -8.07 7.39 7.49
CA ALA A 75 -9.17 7.25 6.55
C ALA A 75 -8.93 8.15 5.33
N SER A 76 -8.51 7.57 4.21
CA SER A 76 -8.20 8.27 2.96
C SER A 76 -9.22 7.99 1.84
N ILE A 77 -10.49 7.79 2.21
CA ILE A 77 -11.57 7.34 1.30
C ILE A 77 -11.78 8.30 0.12
N ASN A 78 -11.66 9.61 0.35
CA ASN A 78 -11.76 10.62 -0.71
C ASN A 78 -10.45 11.41 -0.93
N ALA A 79 -9.31 10.84 -0.52
CA ALA A 79 -8.01 11.49 -0.71
C ALA A 79 -7.60 11.51 -2.19
N PRO A 80 -6.78 12.48 -2.63
CA PRO A 80 -6.39 12.64 -4.03
C PRO A 80 -5.87 11.36 -4.71
N ALA A 81 -4.96 10.63 -4.08
CA ALA A 81 -4.34 9.44 -4.68
C ALA A 81 -5.12 8.12 -4.44
N ARG A 82 -6.33 8.18 -3.85
CA ARG A 82 -7.09 6.97 -3.48
C ARG A 82 -7.40 6.06 -4.68
N LEU A 83 -7.75 6.65 -5.83
CA LEU A 83 -8.10 5.91 -7.03
C LEU A 83 -6.87 5.33 -7.72
N ILE A 84 -5.73 6.03 -7.68
CA ILE A 84 -4.43 5.47 -8.10
C ILE A 84 -4.07 4.25 -7.24
N SER A 85 -4.20 4.36 -5.91
CA SER A 85 -3.95 3.22 -5.01
C SER A 85 -4.85 2.03 -5.32
N SER A 86 -6.14 2.27 -5.62
CA SER A 86 -7.08 1.22 -6.02
C SER A 86 -6.67 0.55 -7.33
N PHE A 87 -6.29 1.36 -8.31
CA PHE A 87 -5.88 0.89 -9.62
C PHE A 87 -4.62 0.01 -9.52
N LEU A 88 -3.62 0.45 -8.75
CA LEU A 88 -2.40 -0.33 -8.50
C LEU A 88 -2.69 -1.64 -7.77
N ASP A 89 -3.58 -1.62 -6.78
CA ASP A 89 -4.00 -2.84 -6.07
C ASP A 89 -4.64 -3.86 -7.02
N HIS A 90 -5.61 -3.42 -7.84
CA HIS A 90 -6.25 -4.27 -8.84
C HIS A 90 -5.25 -4.83 -9.87
N LEU A 91 -4.25 -4.04 -10.26
CA LEU A 91 -3.22 -4.45 -11.21
C LEU A 91 -2.27 -5.50 -10.64
N LEU A 92 -1.84 -5.32 -9.39
CA LEU A 92 -0.73 -6.09 -8.80
C LEU A 92 -1.20 -7.31 -7.99
N THR A 93 -2.37 -7.25 -7.36
CA THR A 93 -2.90 -8.31 -6.50
C THR A 93 -3.02 -9.68 -7.19
N PRO A 94 -3.48 -9.80 -8.46
CA PRO A 94 -3.51 -11.09 -9.14
C PRO A 94 -2.12 -11.74 -9.28
N ILE A 95 -1.10 -10.92 -9.57
CA ILE A 95 0.29 -11.39 -9.69
C ILE A 95 0.81 -11.80 -8.32
N TYR A 96 0.63 -10.94 -7.32
CA TYR A 96 1.03 -11.22 -5.93
C TYR A 96 0.45 -12.55 -5.45
N ASN A 97 -0.89 -12.71 -5.55
CA ASN A 97 -1.58 -13.91 -5.12
C ASN A 97 -1.05 -15.16 -5.81
N ASN A 98 -0.79 -15.11 -7.13
CA ASN A 98 -0.26 -16.26 -7.85
C ASN A 98 1.15 -16.65 -7.40
N VAL A 99 2.02 -15.68 -7.10
CA VAL A 99 3.42 -15.95 -6.75
C VAL A 99 3.63 -16.26 -5.27
N THR A 100 2.70 -15.85 -4.40
CA THR A 100 2.79 -16.12 -2.96
C THR A 100 1.95 -17.30 -2.50
N LYS A 101 1.06 -17.85 -3.34
CA LYS A 101 0.11 -18.91 -2.96
C LYS A 101 0.75 -20.11 -2.25
N ASP A 102 2.00 -20.43 -2.55
CA ASP A 102 2.70 -21.59 -1.98
C ASP A 102 3.49 -21.26 -0.70
N ILE A 103 3.65 -19.98 -0.36
CA ILE A 103 4.47 -19.50 0.77
C ILE A 103 3.70 -18.63 1.79
N THR A 104 2.47 -18.25 1.48
CA THR A 104 1.59 -17.51 2.41
C THR A 104 0.30 -18.30 2.66
N PHE A 105 -0.42 -17.93 3.71
CA PHE A 105 -1.75 -18.45 4.03
C PHE A 105 -2.73 -17.28 4.09
N ILE A 106 -3.94 -17.46 3.54
CA ILE A 106 -4.92 -16.37 3.46
C ILE A 106 -5.72 -16.25 4.76
N ASN A 107 -5.95 -17.37 5.45
CA ASN A 107 -6.67 -17.44 6.73
C ASN A 107 -6.32 -18.73 7.49
N SER A 108 -6.91 -18.91 8.67
CA SER A 108 -6.70 -20.09 9.52
C SER A 108 -7.14 -21.40 8.86
N THR A 109 -8.22 -21.40 8.10
CA THR A 109 -8.69 -22.59 7.36
C THR A 109 -7.69 -23.01 6.28
N ASP A 110 -7.14 -22.05 5.54
CA ASP A 110 -6.10 -22.27 4.54
C ASP A 110 -4.80 -22.81 5.16
N LEU A 111 -4.41 -22.26 6.31
CA LEU A 111 -3.27 -22.75 7.09
C LEU A 111 -3.44 -24.22 7.49
N ILE A 112 -4.58 -24.58 8.11
CA ILE A 112 -4.84 -25.96 8.54
C ILE A 112 -4.82 -26.91 7.34
N ARG A 113 -5.43 -26.51 6.22
CA ARG A 113 -5.43 -27.31 4.99
C ARG A 113 -4.00 -27.57 4.49
N LYS A 114 -3.18 -26.54 4.36
CA LYS A 114 -1.79 -26.69 3.87
C LYS A 114 -0.91 -27.47 4.84
N LEU A 115 -1.12 -27.33 6.16
CA LEU A 115 -0.42 -28.14 7.16
C LEU A 115 -0.76 -29.63 7.03
N LYS A 116 -2.04 -29.98 6.80
CA LYS A 116 -2.45 -31.37 6.54
C LYS A 116 -1.83 -31.92 5.25
N GLU A 117 -1.77 -31.12 4.19
CA GLU A 117 -1.07 -31.51 2.95
C GLU A 117 0.43 -31.71 3.18
N TYR A 118 1.05 -30.91 4.04
CA TYR A 118 2.45 -31.03 4.43
C TYR A 118 2.71 -32.31 5.24
N GLU A 119 1.80 -32.64 6.16
CA GLU A 119 1.79 -33.89 6.93
C GLU A 119 1.61 -35.11 6.02
N GLN A 120 0.64 -35.11 5.10
CA GLN A 120 0.39 -36.20 4.15
C GLN A 120 1.58 -36.49 3.24
N LYS A 121 2.42 -35.49 2.96
CA LYS A 121 3.67 -35.64 2.20
C LYS A 121 4.82 -36.18 3.05
N GLY A 122 4.61 -36.44 4.35
CA GLY A 122 5.62 -36.93 5.27
C GLY A 122 6.63 -35.86 5.71
N TYR A 123 6.34 -34.59 5.49
CA TYR A 123 7.26 -33.50 5.83
C TYR A 123 7.15 -33.04 7.28
N LEU A 124 6.05 -33.39 7.95
CA LEU A 124 5.87 -33.16 9.39
C LEU A 124 6.39 -34.39 10.15
N THR A 125 7.59 -34.27 10.71
CA THR A 125 8.26 -35.34 11.46
C THR A 125 8.25 -35.03 12.96
N SER A 126 8.64 -36.01 13.78
CA SER A 126 8.80 -35.84 15.22
C SER A 126 9.84 -34.78 15.61
N THR A 127 10.71 -34.37 14.67
CA THR A 127 11.74 -33.34 14.87
C THR A 127 11.37 -32.00 14.25
N THR A 128 10.17 -31.85 13.68
CA THR A 128 9.71 -30.57 13.11
C THR A 128 9.50 -29.55 14.22
N LEU A 129 10.11 -28.36 14.07
CA LEU A 129 9.95 -27.24 14.98
C LEU A 129 9.08 -26.16 14.35
N PHE A 130 8.07 -25.71 15.10
CA PHE A 130 7.29 -24.54 14.76
C PHE A 130 7.91 -23.29 15.38
N VAL A 131 8.18 -22.29 14.54
CA VAL A 131 8.74 -21.01 14.98
C VAL A 131 7.77 -19.92 14.59
N ILE A 132 7.50 -19.01 15.53
CA ILE A 132 6.62 -17.87 15.35
C ILE A 132 7.45 -16.61 15.49
N PHE A 133 7.39 -15.76 14.47
CA PHE A 133 7.94 -14.41 14.50
C PHE A 133 6.79 -13.42 14.38
N ASP A 134 6.74 -12.44 15.28
CA ASP A 134 5.76 -11.35 15.21
C ASP A 134 6.46 -10.05 14.79
N VAL A 135 5.91 -9.39 13.78
CA VAL A 135 6.44 -8.11 13.29
C VAL A 135 5.62 -6.97 13.88
N THR A 136 6.22 -6.22 14.80
CA THR A 136 5.59 -5.08 15.45
C THR A 136 5.57 -3.84 14.55
N ASP A 137 4.46 -3.10 14.56
CA ASP A 137 4.32 -1.78 13.92
C ASP A 137 4.70 -1.75 12.42
N LEU A 138 4.40 -2.84 11.69
CA LEU A 138 4.81 -3.03 10.29
C LEU A 138 4.61 -1.79 9.40
N TYR A 139 3.41 -1.21 9.39
CA TYR A 139 3.08 -0.08 8.51
C TYR A 139 3.92 1.17 8.76
N THR A 140 4.23 1.48 10.03
CA THR A 140 5.04 2.66 10.36
C THR A 140 6.53 2.37 10.27
N MET A 141 6.96 1.11 10.21
CA MET A 141 8.38 0.74 10.17
C MET A 141 8.96 0.55 8.77
N ILE A 142 8.14 0.46 7.72
CA ILE A 142 8.62 0.30 6.34
C ILE A 142 9.17 1.65 5.83
N PRO A 143 10.47 1.77 5.54
CA PRO A 143 11.01 2.99 4.92
C PRO A 143 10.48 3.14 3.49
N ARG A 144 10.12 4.36 3.11
CA ARG A 144 9.58 4.70 1.78
C ARG A 144 10.45 4.14 0.65
N ASP A 145 11.75 4.42 0.68
CA ASP A 145 12.69 3.98 -0.37
C ASP A 145 12.81 2.46 -0.42
N GLY A 146 12.71 1.79 0.74
CA GLY A 146 12.67 0.34 0.84
C GLY A 146 11.41 -0.25 0.18
N ALA A 147 10.25 0.37 0.40
CA ALA A 147 8.99 -0.03 -0.22
C ALA A 147 9.03 0.13 -1.75
N ILE A 148 9.48 1.29 -2.24
CA ILE A 148 9.61 1.56 -3.68
C ILE A 148 10.61 0.60 -4.33
N ALA A 149 11.76 0.36 -3.70
CA ALA A 149 12.75 -0.58 -4.22
C ALA A 149 12.21 -2.02 -4.26
N ALA A 150 11.47 -2.44 -3.23
CA ALA A 150 10.83 -3.76 -3.19
C ALA A 150 9.77 -3.91 -4.30
N LEU A 151 8.90 -2.92 -4.46
CA LEU A 151 7.89 -2.89 -5.51
C LEU A 151 8.53 -2.93 -6.91
N ARG A 152 9.61 -2.16 -7.12
CA ARG A 152 10.36 -2.16 -8.37
C ARG A 152 10.94 -3.53 -8.70
N ARG A 153 11.62 -4.18 -7.73
CA ARG A 153 12.15 -5.54 -7.90
C ARG A 153 11.04 -6.54 -8.21
N PHE A 154 9.92 -6.46 -7.50
CA PHE A 154 8.74 -7.30 -7.74
C PHE A 154 8.23 -7.10 -9.18
N CYS A 155 8.02 -5.86 -9.60
CA CYS A 155 7.50 -5.55 -10.93
C CYS A 155 8.46 -5.99 -12.03
N GLN A 156 9.77 -5.75 -11.89
CA GLN A 156 10.77 -6.20 -12.86
C GLN A 156 10.78 -7.72 -13.00
N LYS A 157 10.74 -8.44 -11.87
CA LYS A 157 10.77 -9.92 -11.85
C LYS A 157 9.57 -10.55 -12.54
N TYR A 158 8.38 -9.95 -12.42
CA TYR A 158 7.13 -10.52 -12.94
C TYR A 158 6.57 -9.78 -14.16
N SER A 159 7.32 -8.82 -14.71
CA SER A 159 6.95 -8.15 -15.95
C SER A 159 7.17 -9.03 -17.17
N ILE A 160 6.36 -8.79 -18.21
CA ILE A 160 6.56 -9.36 -19.54
C ILE A 160 7.00 -8.20 -20.44
N ASN A 161 8.19 -8.29 -21.03
CA ASN A 161 8.80 -7.22 -21.85
C ASN A 161 8.84 -5.86 -21.12
N GLY A 162 9.15 -5.88 -19.82
CA GLY A 162 9.22 -4.66 -18.99
C GLY A 162 7.87 -4.02 -18.67
N LYS A 163 6.76 -4.74 -18.88
CA LYS A 163 5.40 -4.28 -18.60
C LYS A 163 4.61 -5.23 -17.70
N ILE A 164 3.67 -4.66 -16.96
CA ILE A 164 2.60 -5.37 -16.25
C ILE A 164 1.28 -4.89 -16.86
N GLY A 165 0.53 -5.81 -17.46
CA GLY A 165 -0.55 -5.44 -18.36
C GLY A 165 0.00 -4.60 -19.52
N ASN A 166 -0.55 -3.40 -19.70
CA ASN A 166 -0.07 -2.43 -20.70
C ASN A 166 0.91 -1.39 -20.14
N LEU A 167 1.17 -1.36 -18.82
CA LEU A 167 1.98 -0.33 -18.16
C LEU A 167 3.44 -0.73 -18.05
N LYS A 168 4.34 0.22 -18.33
CA LYS A 168 5.77 0.06 -18.03
C LYS A 168 5.99 0.01 -16.52
N VAL A 169 7.00 -0.73 -16.08
CA VAL A 169 7.39 -0.76 -14.66
C VAL A 169 7.63 0.65 -14.11
N GLU A 170 8.29 1.53 -14.87
CA GLU A 170 8.52 2.92 -14.43
C GLU A 170 7.23 3.69 -14.18
N THR A 171 6.20 3.49 -15.00
CA THR A 171 4.90 4.15 -14.84
C THR A 171 4.24 3.70 -13.53
N ILE A 172 4.29 2.39 -13.22
CA ILE A 172 3.79 1.83 -11.97
C ILE A 172 4.52 2.42 -10.76
N ILE A 173 5.85 2.58 -10.85
CA ILE A 173 6.63 3.17 -9.77
C ILE A 173 6.31 4.66 -9.57
N LYS A 174 6.14 5.44 -10.65
CA LYS A 174 5.71 6.85 -10.52
C LYS A 174 4.35 6.97 -9.83
N LEU A 175 3.39 6.13 -10.20
CA LEU A 175 2.07 6.07 -9.57
C LEU A 175 2.17 5.68 -8.08
N ALA A 176 3.01 4.69 -7.74
CA ALA A 176 3.23 4.31 -6.34
C ALA A 176 3.90 5.43 -5.53
N CYS A 177 4.87 6.15 -6.12
CA CYS A 177 5.50 7.30 -5.47
C CYS A 177 4.47 8.37 -5.11
N VAL A 178 3.59 8.78 -6.04
CA VAL A 178 2.59 9.82 -5.73
C VAL A 178 1.62 9.37 -4.63
N VAL A 179 1.25 8.08 -4.58
CA VAL A 179 0.41 7.53 -3.49
C VAL A 179 1.12 7.67 -2.15
N LEU A 180 2.42 7.38 -2.08
CA LEU A 180 3.19 7.51 -0.84
C LEU A 180 3.48 8.98 -0.47
N ASP A 181 3.62 9.86 -1.47
CA ASP A 181 3.98 11.27 -1.28
C ASP A 181 2.78 12.15 -0.88
N THR A 182 1.56 11.69 -1.19
CA THR A 182 0.30 12.40 -0.89
C THR A 182 -0.47 11.75 0.27
N ASN A 183 0.23 11.01 1.15
CA ASN A 183 -0.37 10.41 2.34
C ASN A 183 -0.51 11.43 3.49
N SER A 184 -1.10 12.58 3.18
CA SER A 184 -1.30 13.67 4.15
C SER A 184 -2.65 13.53 4.85
N PHE A 185 -2.73 13.93 6.13
CA PHE A 185 -3.96 13.89 6.90
C PHE A 185 -4.10 15.03 7.91
N ALA A 186 -5.33 15.31 8.34
CA ALA A 186 -5.66 16.25 9.40
C ALA A 186 -5.84 15.56 10.76
N TYR A 187 -5.34 16.20 11.83
CA TYR A 187 -5.60 15.83 13.21
C TYR A 187 -5.49 17.05 14.13
N LYS A 188 -6.52 17.29 14.96
CA LYS A 188 -6.56 18.40 15.94
C LYS A 188 -6.07 19.74 15.35
N ASP A 189 -6.71 20.17 14.26
CA ASP A 189 -6.45 21.42 13.55
C ASP A 189 -5.02 21.57 12.97
N LYS A 190 -4.29 20.45 12.88
CA LYS A 190 -2.95 20.37 12.29
C LYS A 190 -2.94 19.39 11.13
N TYR A 191 -1.94 19.55 10.27
CA TYR A 191 -1.71 18.70 9.11
C TYR A 191 -0.42 17.90 9.26
N TYR A 192 -0.43 16.67 8.77
CA TYR A 192 0.67 15.72 8.90
C TYR A 192 0.90 15.03 7.56
N ARG A 193 2.15 14.61 7.31
CA ARG A 193 2.55 13.73 6.21
C ARG A 193 3.69 12.82 6.64
#